data_AF-A0AAE0VQ13-F1
#
_entry.id   AF-A0AAE0VQ13-F1
#
_cell.length_a   1.000
_cell.length_b   1.000
_cell.length_c   1.000
_cell.angle_alpha   90.00
_cell.angle_beta   90.00
_cell.angle_gamma   90.00
#
_symmetry.space_group_name_H-M   'P 1'
#
loop_
_entity.id
_entity.type
_entity.pdbx_description
1 polymer ?
#
loop_
_entity_poly.entity_id
_entity_poly.type
_entity_poly.pdbx_seq_one_letter_code
_entity_poly.pdbx_strand_id
1 'polypeptide(L)'
;MLSNVIDMDMFISFIIVYLLLSNADEGHAASWSDASAEVEKITMIYKERTDMIPLQNTSKTLYVLLDIELLAINDFDDVAGIIDINTFVTMQWTEEIYFNAYGSNATDTSVTISAASIWKPPLILVNSAGDGTEIVQDQSQVRIHLKSGKCELTENVIFKASCQPNVYFYPLDVHVCSLKLNTRAYSSSELTLNVSSFRKDNFEKNVLWVLRKTYSETLYHDSKSYAKFQITIRRRATNYVINYILPVAILSGLNPFVFILTRYSGERAGYSVTCFLAVVVFMNTTVAPRQGRSILMYYLTGVMITSAVIILAVCFTLVINRKIEEKERKSGPCCCNCFPNQVEDISIPNQQEQNNYPPRGIQALAYRLFYILLMCMPMKCCRHPIELSELRWIHVANIVDISFFIFFFSFEFLQFIFYIIILAQQNSAETEMLDLGHLNA
;
A
#
# COMPACT_ATOMS: atom_id res chain seq x y z
N MET A 1 26.06 28.85 76.68
CA MET A 1 25.56 27.54 77.12
C MET A 1 24.51 27.09 76.12
N LEU A 2 24.95 26.51 75.00
CA LEU A 2 24.09 25.74 74.11
C LEU A 2 24.30 24.27 74.49
N SER A 3 23.24 23.57 74.89
CA SER A 3 23.26 22.14 75.13
C SER A 3 21.84 21.59 75.07
N ASN A 4 21.66 20.69 74.10
CA ASN A 4 20.76 19.53 74.15
C ASN A 4 19.27 19.74 73.87
N VAL A 5 18.97 20.17 72.64
CA VAL A 5 17.78 19.69 71.93
C VAL A 5 18.30 19.00 70.66
N ILE A 6 18.75 17.76 70.81
CA ILE A 6 18.96 16.84 69.69
C ILE A 6 17.70 15.97 69.65
N ASP A 7 17.02 16.05 68.52
CA ASP A 7 15.65 15.64 68.22
C ASP A 7 15.27 14.20 68.60
N MET A 8 14.27 14.07 69.47
CA MET A 8 13.51 12.83 69.67
C MET A 8 12.88 12.31 68.36
N ASP A 9 12.49 13.21 67.45
CA ASP A 9 11.88 12.86 66.16
C ASP A 9 12.87 12.18 65.21
N MET A 10 14.16 12.54 65.29
CA MET A 10 15.21 11.90 64.51
C MET A 10 15.50 10.49 65.05
N PHE A 11 15.39 10.29 66.36
CA PHE A 11 15.55 8.98 67.00
C PHE A 11 14.39 8.03 66.68
N ILE A 12 13.15 8.54 66.69
CA ILE A 12 11.96 7.76 66.30
C ILE A 12 12.02 7.40 64.81
N SER A 13 12.45 8.33 63.95
CA SER A 13 12.65 8.07 62.52
C SER A 13 13.70 6.98 62.28
N PHE A 14 14.81 6.99 63.05
CA PHE A 14 15.82 5.94 62.98
C PHE A 14 15.30 4.57 63.42
N ILE A 15 14.48 4.52 64.48
CA ILE A 15 13.87 3.26 64.95
C ILE A 15 12.84 2.74 63.93
N ILE A 16 12.05 3.62 63.31
CA ILE A 16 11.09 3.22 62.27
C ILE A 16 11.83 2.70 61.03
N VAL A 17 12.89 3.39 60.58
CA VAL A 17 13.72 2.91 59.46
C VAL A 17 14.42 1.60 59.81
N TYR A 18 14.92 1.45 61.04
CA TYR A 18 15.54 0.20 61.50
C TYR A 18 14.53 -0.95 61.57
N LEU A 19 13.31 -0.70 62.05
CA LEU A 19 12.23 -1.70 62.09
C LEU A 19 11.69 -2.04 60.69
N LEU A 20 11.68 -1.08 59.76
CA LEU A 20 11.32 -1.33 58.36
C LEU A 20 12.43 -2.11 57.63
N LEU A 21 13.69 -1.88 57.96
CA LEU A 21 14.83 -2.65 57.44
C LEU A 21 14.95 -4.04 58.09
N SER A 22 14.58 -4.19 59.36
CA SER A 22 14.59 -5.50 60.06
C SER A 22 13.40 -6.38 59.69
N ASN A 23 12.30 -5.77 59.22
CA ASN A 23 11.11 -6.46 58.69
C ASN A 23 11.10 -6.50 57.16
N ALA A 24 12.19 -6.11 56.51
CA ALA A 24 12.41 -6.51 55.13
C ALA A 24 12.64 -8.02 55.16
N ASP A 25 11.56 -8.79 54.98
CA ASP A 25 11.67 -10.21 54.66
C ASP A 25 12.73 -10.31 53.57
N GLU A 26 13.82 -11.01 53.87
CA GLU A 26 14.69 -11.59 52.87
C GLU A 26 13.80 -12.53 52.05
N GLY A 27 13.12 -11.97 51.05
CA GLY A 27 12.60 -12.77 49.95
C GLY A 27 13.78 -13.62 49.52
N HIS A 28 13.67 -14.93 49.72
CA HIS A 28 14.77 -15.88 49.56
C HIS A 28 15.29 -15.78 48.13
N ALA A 29 16.25 -14.90 47.90
CA ALA A 29 16.94 -14.79 46.63
C ALA A 29 17.82 -16.04 46.55
N ALA A 30 17.50 -16.93 45.62
CA ALA A 30 18.29 -18.14 45.41
C ALA A 30 19.76 -17.76 45.21
N SER A 31 20.66 -18.39 45.97
CA SER A 31 22.10 -18.15 45.86
C SER A 31 22.60 -18.60 44.48
N TRP A 32 23.65 -17.95 43.96
CA TRP A 32 24.30 -18.35 42.70
C TRP A 32 24.75 -19.82 42.72
N SER A 33 25.21 -20.31 43.88
CA SER A 33 25.56 -21.73 44.08
C SER A 33 24.39 -22.66 43.78
N ASP A 34 23.19 -22.29 44.22
CA ASP A 34 22.00 -23.13 44.17
C ASP A 34 21.45 -23.16 42.74
N ALA A 35 21.45 -22.01 42.07
CA ALA A 35 21.10 -21.91 40.66
C ALA A 35 22.08 -22.71 39.78
N SER A 36 23.39 -22.63 40.04
CA SER A 36 24.41 -23.36 39.27
C SER A 36 24.26 -24.88 39.41
N ALA A 37 23.94 -25.38 40.61
CA ALA A 37 23.71 -26.79 40.87
C ALA A 37 22.46 -27.32 40.14
N GLU A 38 21.39 -26.54 40.07
CA GLU A 38 20.18 -26.90 39.31
C GLU A 38 20.44 -26.95 37.80
N VAL A 39 21.21 -25.99 37.27
CA VAL A 39 21.63 -26.02 35.87
C VAL A 39 22.43 -27.30 35.57
N GLU A 40 23.37 -27.66 36.44
CA GLU A 40 24.16 -28.89 36.26
C GLU A 40 23.30 -30.16 36.27
N LYS A 41 22.30 -30.25 37.16
CA LYS A 41 21.33 -31.36 37.16
C LYS A 41 20.59 -31.49 35.83
N ILE A 42 20.09 -30.37 35.30
CA ILE A 42 19.35 -30.34 34.04
C ILE A 42 20.27 -30.73 32.87
N THR A 43 21.48 -30.15 32.80
CA THR A 43 22.45 -30.48 31.76
C THR A 43 22.90 -31.95 31.82
N MET A 44 22.99 -32.54 33.01
CA MET A 44 23.31 -33.97 33.16
C MET A 44 22.24 -34.89 32.59
N ILE A 45 20.94 -34.55 32.68
CA ILE A 45 19.85 -35.32 32.04
C ILE A 45 20.08 -35.41 30.53
N TYR A 46 20.56 -34.30 29.94
CA TYR A 46 20.68 -34.10 28.51
C TYR A 46 22.06 -34.39 27.93
N LYS A 47 23.01 -34.83 28.75
CA LYS A 47 24.39 -35.11 28.33
C LYS A 47 24.39 -36.15 27.19
N GLU A 48 24.61 -35.68 25.97
CA GLU A 48 24.57 -36.42 24.68
C GLU A 48 23.18 -36.83 24.17
N ARG A 49 22.08 -36.25 24.68
CA ARG A 49 20.69 -36.56 24.26
C ARG A 49 19.82 -35.33 23.99
N THR A 50 20.43 -34.21 23.61
CA THR A 50 19.72 -32.95 23.29
C THR A 50 18.72 -33.08 22.13
N ASP A 51 18.83 -34.14 21.32
CA ASP A 51 17.97 -34.37 20.15
C ASP A 51 16.74 -35.22 20.48
N MET A 52 16.64 -35.77 21.70
CA MET A 52 15.51 -36.59 22.12
C MET A 52 14.41 -35.75 22.74
N ILE A 53 13.17 -35.97 22.28
CA ILE A 53 11.98 -35.32 22.85
C ILE A 53 11.87 -35.66 24.35
N PRO A 54 11.54 -34.68 25.21
CA PRO A 54 11.54 -34.86 26.67
C PRO A 54 10.30 -35.58 27.20
N LEU A 55 10.05 -36.78 26.69
CA LEU A 55 8.93 -37.62 27.09
C LEU A 55 9.44 -38.93 27.68
N GLN A 56 8.89 -39.29 28.85
CA GLN A 56 9.20 -40.58 29.46
C GLN A 56 8.49 -41.74 28.75
N ASN A 57 7.31 -41.48 28.19
CA ASN A 57 6.55 -42.42 27.38
C ASN A 57 6.39 -41.87 25.96
N THR A 58 7.01 -42.52 24.99
CA THR A 58 6.98 -42.13 23.57
C THR A 58 5.60 -42.26 22.92
N SER A 59 4.63 -42.89 23.59
CA SER A 59 3.23 -42.92 23.15
C SER A 59 2.43 -41.66 23.53
N LYS A 60 2.97 -40.78 24.39
CA LYS A 60 2.33 -39.50 24.71
C LYS A 60 2.69 -38.44 23.68
N THR A 61 1.77 -37.52 23.43
CA THR A 61 2.01 -36.34 22.59
C THR A 61 2.55 -35.19 23.44
N LEU A 62 3.63 -34.55 22.99
CA LEU A 62 4.10 -33.29 23.56
C LEU A 62 3.33 -32.13 22.92
N TYR A 63 2.83 -31.21 23.75
CA TYR A 63 2.18 -29.98 23.29
C TYR A 63 3.14 -28.82 23.42
N VAL A 64 3.34 -28.09 22.32
CA VAL A 64 4.11 -26.84 22.31
C VAL A 64 3.14 -25.70 22.07
N LEU A 65 3.02 -24.79 23.04
CA LEU A 65 2.22 -23.59 22.92
C LEU A 65 3.04 -22.50 22.22
N LEU A 66 2.44 -21.89 21.20
CA LEU A 66 3.03 -20.82 20.40
C LEU A 66 2.24 -19.53 20.56
N ASP A 67 2.91 -18.51 21.07
CA ASP A 67 2.46 -17.12 21.07
C ASP A 67 3.36 -16.32 20.11
N ILE A 68 2.75 -15.51 19.26
CA ILE A 68 3.48 -14.55 18.43
C ILE A 68 3.01 -13.15 18.76
N GLU A 69 3.95 -12.25 18.95
CA GLU A 69 3.70 -10.82 19.07
C GLU A 69 4.24 -10.11 17.82
N LEU A 70 3.35 -9.47 17.06
CA LEU A 70 3.72 -8.69 15.88
C LEU A 70 4.27 -7.33 16.31
N LEU A 71 5.54 -7.08 16.02
CA LEU A 71 6.22 -5.83 16.35
C LEU A 71 6.12 -4.82 15.21
N ALA A 72 6.45 -5.23 13.99
CA ALA A 72 6.44 -4.33 12.83
C ALA A 72 6.22 -5.09 11.53
N ILE A 73 5.66 -4.38 10.55
CA ILE A 73 5.74 -4.77 9.14
C ILE A 73 6.92 -4.01 8.57
N ASN A 74 7.97 -4.72 8.16
CA ASN A 74 9.16 -4.11 7.58
C ASN A 74 8.89 -3.74 6.13
N ASP A 75 8.43 -4.71 5.34
CA ASP A 75 8.11 -4.50 3.93
C ASP A 75 7.10 -5.54 3.39
N PHE A 76 6.45 -5.19 2.29
CA PHE A 76 5.67 -6.11 1.47
C PHE A 76 5.95 -5.85 -0.01
N ASP A 77 6.67 -6.77 -0.61
CA ASP A 77 6.96 -6.77 -2.05
C ASP A 77 5.78 -7.41 -2.79
N ASP A 78 4.95 -6.57 -3.40
CA ASP A 78 3.79 -6.98 -4.18
C ASP A 78 4.14 -7.55 -5.57
N VAL A 79 5.38 -7.40 -6.02
CA VAL A 79 5.89 -8.00 -7.26
C VAL A 79 6.42 -9.40 -7.00
N ALA A 80 7.28 -9.56 -5.98
CA ALA A 80 7.84 -10.85 -5.58
C ALA A 80 6.85 -11.71 -4.78
N GLY A 81 5.83 -11.10 -4.16
CA GLY A 81 4.90 -11.79 -3.28
C GLY A 81 5.57 -12.23 -1.98
N ILE A 82 6.34 -11.33 -1.37
CA ILE A 82 7.10 -11.61 -0.14
C ILE A 82 6.72 -10.57 0.91
N ILE A 83 6.40 -11.05 2.11
CA ILE A 83 6.18 -10.20 3.27
C ILE A 83 7.35 -10.36 4.25
N ASP A 84 7.84 -9.24 4.76
CA ASP A 84 8.89 -9.15 5.77
C ASP A 84 8.29 -8.52 7.04
N ILE A 85 8.21 -9.31 8.12
CA ILE A 85 7.67 -8.87 9.40
C ILE A 85 8.61 -9.19 10.55
N ASN A 86 8.65 -8.30 11.52
CA ASN A 86 9.39 -8.45 12.76
C ASN A 86 8.45 -8.92 13.88
N THR A 87 8.86 -9.97 14.61
CA THR A 87 7.99 -10.63 15.60
C THR A 87 8.77 -11.14 16.80
N PHE A 88 8.16 -11.14 17.98
CA PHE A 88 8.58 -12.05 19.05
C PHE A 88 7.83 -13.37 18.92
N VAL A 89 8.56 -14.48 18.97
CA VAL A 89 8.01 -15.83 19.00
C VAL A 89 8.29 -16.42 20.37
N THR A 90 7.23 -16.70 21.12
CA THR A 90 7.31 -17.36 22.41
C THR A 90 6.82 -18.80 22.29
N MET A 91 7.66 -19.73 22.72
CA MET A 91 7.40 -21.16 22.80
C MET A 91 7.31 -21.57 24.26
N GLN A 92 6.30 -22.36 24.59
CA GLN A 92 6.18 -22.99 25.90
C GLN A 92 5.95 -24.49 25.75
N TRP A 93 6.73 -25.29 26.46
CA TRP A 93 6.58 -26.74 26.54
C TRP A 93 6.90 -27.23 27.94
N THR A 94 6.64 -28.51 28.22
CA THR A 94 6.92 -29.10 29.54
C THR A 94 8.06 -30.09 29.41
N GLU A 95 9.03 -29.97 30.30
CA GLU A 95 10.13 -30.90 30.48
C GLU A 95 9.74 -32.03 31.44
N GLU A 96 9.10 -33.08 30.91
CA GLU A 96 8.54 -34.16 31.74
C GLU A 96 9.63 -34.95 32.47
N ILE A 97 10.80 -35.15 31.85
CA ILE A 97 11.90 -35.93 32.44
C ILE A 97 12.45 -35.23 33.68
N TYR A 98 12.74 -33.93 33.59
CA TYR A 98 13.17 -33.15 34.74
C TYR A 98 12.08 -33.07 35.82
N PHE A 99 10.85 -32.77 35.42
CA PHE A 99 9.73 -32.63 36.36
C PHE A 99 9.51 -33.90 37.19
N ASN A 100 9.55 -35.08 36.56
CA ASN A 100 9.36 -36.36 37.24
C ASN A 100 10.54 -36.70 38.18
N ALA A 101 11.76 -36.31 37.81
CA ALA A 101 12.95 -36.59 38.61
C ALA A 101 13.13 -35.64 39.80
N TYR A 102 12.83 -34.35 39.61
CA TYR A 102 13.21 -33.29 40.56
C TYR A 102 12.09 -32.29 40.89
N GLY A 103 11.08 -32.14 40.03
CA GLY A 103 10.10 -31.06 40.12
C GLY A 103 9.23 -31.05 41.38
N SER A 104 8.90 -32.21 41.94
CA SER A 104 8.08 -32.32 43.17
C SER A 104 8.76 -31.77 44.43
N ASN A 105 10.09 -31.80 44.47
CA ASN A 105 10.91 -31.33 45.59
C ASN A 105 11.59 -30.00 45.29
N ALA A 106 11.35 -29.42 44.10
CA ALA A 106 12.00 -28.20 43.66
C ALA A 106 11.33 -26.95 44.24
N THR A 107 12.14 -25.90 44.41
CA THR A 107 11.66 -24.58 44.79
C THR A 107 10.82 -23.95 43.67
N ASP A 108 9.91 -23.05 44.05
CA ASP A 108 9.08 -22.29 43.11
C ASP A 108 9.86 -21.14 42.47
N THR A 109 10.99 -21.49 41.84
CA THR A 109 11.95 -20.58 41.22
C THR A 109 12.18 -21.01 39.77
N SER A 110 12.82 -20.14 38.99
CA SER A 110 13.21 -20.45 37.62
C SER A 110 14.70 -20.25 37.40
N VAL A 111 15.24 -21.00 36.45
CA VAL A 111 16.63 -20.88 35.99
C VAL A 111 16.64 -20.61 34.50
N THR A 112 17.67 -19.93 34.01
CA THR A 112 17.85 -19.70 32.58
C THR A 112 19.08 -20.45 32.11
N ILE A 113 18.93 -21.22 31.02
CA ILE A 113 19.98 -22.05 30.45
C ILE A 113 20.03 -21.92 28.93
N SER A 114 21.17 -22.23 28.34
CA SER A 114 21.32 -22.23 26.88
C SER A 114 20.49 -23.35 26.25
N ALA A 115 19.81 -23.03 25.15
CA ALA A 115 19.05 -23.96 24.31
C ALA A 115 19.92 -25.02 23.62
N ALA A 116 21.26 -24.89 23.64
CA ALA A 116 22.19 -25.93 23.21
C ALA A 116 22.31 -27.07 24.25
N SER A 117 21.96 -26.81 25.51
CA SER A 117 22.16 -27.76 26.62
C SER A 117 20.94 -28.63 26.91
N ILE A 118 19.80 -28.37 26.25
CA ILE A 118 18.54 -29.10 26.42
C ILE A 118 17.86 -29.31 25.08
N TRP A 119 16.87 -30.18 25.05
CA TRP A 119 15.99 -30.30 23.89
C TRP A 119 15.18 -29.03 23.67
N LYS A 120 15.07 -28.62 22.40
CA LYS A 120 14.25 -27.51 21.94
C LYS A 120 13.33 -27.98 20.82
N PRO A 121 12.07 -27.51 20.76
CA PRO A 121 11.18 -27.86 19.67
C PRO A 121 11.73 -27.29 18.36
N PRO A 122 11.99 -28.12 17.33
CA PRO A 122 12.38 -27.61 16.03
C PRO A 122 11.19 -26.86 15.45
N LEU A 123 11.38 -25.62 15.00
CA LEU A 123 10.32 -24.80 14.42
C LEU A 123 10.81 -24.19 13.11
N ILE A 124 10.04 -24.42 12.04
CA ILE A 124 10.36 -23.96 10.69
C ILE A 124 9.20 -23.18 10.08
N LEU A 125 9.53 -22.16 9.29
CA LEU A 125 8.57 -21.48 8.44
C LEU A 125 8.43 -22.25 7.11
N VAL A 126 7.27 -22.87 6.90
CA VAL A 126 6.99 -23.73 5.75
C VAL A 126 6.93 -22.93 4.45
N ASN A 127 6.29 -21.76 4.49
CA ASN A 127 6.22 -20.85 3.35
C ASN A 127 7.31 -19.78 3.39
N SER A 128 8.53 -20.15 3.76
CA SER A 128 9.68 -19.25 3.73
C SER A 128 9.98 -18.79 2.30
N ALA A 129 10.24 -17.50 2.14
CA ALA A 129 10.74 -16.90 0.90
C ALA A 129 12.21 -16.43 1.03
N GLY A 130 12.85 -16.65 2.18
CA GLY A 130 14.27 -16.43 2.41
C GLY A 130 15.01 -17.73 2.71
N ASP A 131 16.27 -17.61 3.10
CA ASP A 131 17.09 -18.73 3.57
C ASP A 131 16.41 -19.33 4.81
N GLY A 132 15.84 -20.53 4.67
CA GLY A 132 14.96 -21.17 5.66
C GLY A 132 15.69 -21.57 6.94
N THR A 133 16.04 -20.60 7.78
CA THR A 133 16.72 -20.79 9.05
C THR A 133 15.76 -21.34 10.10
N GLU A 134 16.30 -22.18 10.98
CA GLU A 134 15.61 -22.56 12.20
C GLU A 134 15.40 -21.33 13.08
N ILE A 135 14.20 -21.22 13.64
CA ILE A 135 13.80 -20.07 14.45
C ILE A 135 14.57 -20.04 15.78
N VAL A 136 14.83 -21.23 16.33
CA VAL A 136 15.53 -21.38 17.60
C VAL A 136 16.99 -21.72 17.34
N GLN A 137 17.89 -20.92 17.91
CA GLN A 137 19.33 -21.08 17.74
C GLN A 137 19.96 -21.71 18.98
N ASP A 138 21.18 -22.23 18.87
CA ASP A 138 21.88 -22.84 20.02
C ASP A 138 22.20 -21.83 21.13
N GLN A 139 22.45 -20.58 20.74
CA GLN A 139 22.71 -19.47 21.67
C GLN A 139 21.45 -18.92 22.37
N SER A 140 20.26 -19.33 21.92
CA SER A 140 18.99 -18.97 22.56
C SER A 140 18.96 -19.37 24.02
N GLN A 141 18.21 -18.64 24.83
CA GLN A 141 18.09 -18.88 26.27
C GLN A 141 16.69 -19.42 26.59
N VAL A 142 16.65 -20.51 27.36
CA VAL A 142 15.41 -21.15 27.83
C VAL A 142 15.28 -20.91 29.33
N ARG A 143 14.12 -20.40 29.74
CA ARG A 143 13.74 -20.29 31.14
C ARG A 143 12.99 -21.55 31.56
N ILE A 144 13.46 -22.22 32.60
CA ILE A 144 12.82 -23.42 33.15
C ILE A 144 12.28 -23.11 34.54
N HIS A 145 10.99 -23.34 34.74
CA HIS A 145 10.34 -23.24 36.04
C HIS A 145 10.48 -24.55 36.80
N LEU A 146 11.34 -24.60 37.82
CA LEU A 146 11.82 -25.85 38.41
C LEU A 146 10.68 -26.71 39.00
N LYS A 147 9.75 -26.08 39.72
CA LYS A 147 8.61 -26.78 40.34
C LYS A 147 7.59 -27.34 39.35
N SER A 148 7.43 -26.74 38.17
CA SER A 148 6.42 -27.16 37.19
C SER A 148 7.00 -27.89 35.98
N GLY A 149 8.32 -27.83 35.78
CA GLY A 149 9.00 -28.31 34.57
C GLY A 149 8.63 -27.53 33.31
N LYS A 150 7.91 -26.40 33.41
CA LYS A 150 7.56 -25.59 32.23
C LYS A 150 8.80 -24.87 31.72
N CYS A 151 9.05 -25.01 30.44
CA CYS A 151 10.08 -24.32 29.68
C CYS A 151 9.44 -23.20 28.87
N GLU A 152 10.08 -22.04 28.87
CA GLU A 152 9.69 -20.87 28.10
C GLU A 152 10.90 -20.32 27.35
N LEU A 153 10.74 -20.07 26.06
CA LEU A 153 11.75 -19.45 25.20
C LEU A 153 11.08 -18.39 24.34
N THR A 154 11.66 -17.19 24.32
CA THR A 154 11.21 -16.07 23.49
C THR A 154 12.35 -15.61 22.62
N GLU A 155 12.12 -15.54 21.32
CA GLU A 155 13.10 -15.08 20.34
C GLU A 155 12.55 -13.97 19.45
N ASN A 156 13.42 -13.04 19.06
CA ASN A 156 13.09 -12.00 18.08
C ASN A 156 13.40 -12.52 16.67
N VAL A 157 12.37 -12.64 15.84
CA VAL A 157 12.44 -13.29 14.54
C VAL A 157 11.89 -12.38 13.47
N ILE A 158 12.70 -12.17 12.44
CA ILE A 158 12.28 -11.54 11.19
C ILE A 158 11.82 -12.64 10.24
N PHE A 159 10.51 -12.70 9.98
CA PHE A 159 9.96 -13.66 9.04
C PHE A 159 9.88 -13.07 7.64
N LYS A 160 10.50 -13.78 6.68
CA LYS A 160 10.30 -13.58 5.25
C LYS A 160 9.43 -14.70 4.69
N ALA A 161 8.16 -14.41 4.48
CA ALA A 161 7.18 -15.40 4.05
C ALA A 161 6.65 -15.11 2.66
N SER A 162 6.42 -16.17 1.88
CA SER A 162 5.69 -16.07 0.62
C SER A 162 4.21 -15.77 0.90
N CYS A 163 3.71 -14.72 0.25
CA CYS A 163 2.35 -14.23 0.35
C CYS A 163 1.84 -13.85 -1.04
N GLN A 164 0.70 -14.40 -1.44
CA GLN A 164 0.14 -14.10 -2.75
C GLN A 164 -0.47 -12.69 -2.77
N PRO A 165 0.04 -11.77 -3.61
CA PRO A 165 -0.47 -10.41 -3.68
C PRO A 165 -1.84 -10.39 -4.37
N ASN A 166 -2.80 -9.69 -3.76
CA ASN A 166 -4.09 -9.38 -4.38
C ASN A 166 -4.14 -7.90 -4.75
N VAL A 167 -3.90 -7.62 -6.03
CA VAL A 167 -3.69 -6.27 -6.56
C VAL A 167 -4.88 -5.79 -7.39
N TYR A 168 -6.00 -6.51 -7.33
CA TYR A 168 -7.18 -6.24 -8.16
C TYR A 168 -7.71 -4.83 -7.94
N PHE A 169 -7.81 -4.39 -6.68
CA PHE A 169 -8.31 -3.06 -6.30
C PHE A 169 -7.21 -2.02 -6.12
N TYR A 170 -6.02 -2.23 -6.67
CA TYR A 170 -4.92 -1.26 -6.57
C TYR A 170 -5.38 0.15 -6.98
N PRO A 171 -5.06 1.22 -6.20
CA PRO A 171 -4.18 1.25 -5.03
C PRO A 171 -4.87 1.07 -3.66
N LEU A 172 -6.17 0.73 -3.65
CA LEU A 172 -6.95 0.45 -2.44
C LEU A 172 -7.02 -1.07 -2.18
N ASP A 173 -5.88 -1.72 -2.33
CA ASP A 173 -5.71 -3.16 -2.21
C ASP A 173 -5.57 -3.63 -0.76
N VAL A 174 -6.04 -4.86 -0.53
CA VAL A 174 -5.94 -5.59 0.74
C VAL A 174 -5.25 -6.91 0.47
N HIS A 175 -4.29 -7.23 1.32
CA HIS A 175 -3.51 -8.45 1.23
C HIS A 175 -3.71 -9.30 2.48
N VAL A 176 -3.78 -10.61 2.29
CA VAL A 176 -3.94 -11.59 3.36
C VAL A 176 -2.74 -12.49 3.31
N CYS A 177 -1.82 -12.31 4.24
CA CYS A 177 -0.59 -13.07 4.34
C CYS A 177 -0.66 -14.00 5.54
N SER A 178 -0.08 -15.20 5.41
CA SER A 178 -0.04 -16.19 6.49
C SER A 178 1.39 -16.64 6.73
N LEU A 179 1.84 -16.67 7.98
CA LEU A 179 2.97 -17.48 8.42
C LEU A 179 2.47 -18.89 8.73
N LYS A 180 3.11 -19.91 8.17
CA LYS A 180 2.80 -21.32 8.44
C LYS A 180 4.00 -21.98 9.10
N LEU A 181 3.87 -22.30 10.38
CA LEU A 181 4.93 -22.92 11.18
C LEU A 181 4.67 -24.42 11.35
N ASN A 182 5.73 -25.22 11.35
CA ASN A 182 5.69 -26.68 11.52
C ASN A 182 6.95 -27.16 12.26
N THR A 183 6.91 -28.34 12.86
CA THR A 183 8.00 -28.98 13.57
C THR A 183 8.93 -29.87 12.73
N ARG A 184 8.84 -29.75 11.39
CA ARG A 184 9.67 -30.45 10.39
C ARG A 184 9.58 -31.98 10.45
N ALA A 185 10.16 -32.60 11.47
CA ALA A 185 10.37 -34.04 11.62
C ALA A 185 9.23 -34.77 12.34
N TYR A 186 8.52 -34.10 13.27
CA TYR A 186 7.53 -34.77 14.12
C TYR A 186 6.14 -34.84 13.48
N SER A 187 5.43 -35.93 13.76
CA SER A 187 4.00 -36.09 13.48
C SER A 187 3.15 -35.42 14.55
N SER A 188 1.88 -35.13 14.25
CA SER A 188 0.93 -34.56 15.22
C SER A 188 0.68 -35.48 16.42
N SER A 189 0.88 -36.79 16.29
CA SER A 189 0.80 -37.74 17.41
C SER A 189 1.99 -37.68 18.36
N GLU A 190 3.16 -37.25 17.89
CA GLU A 190 4.37 -37.13 18.72
C GLU A 190 4.48 -35.72 19.31
N LEU A 191 4.28 -34.70 18.47
CA LEU A 191 4.37 -33.29 18.85
C LEU A 191 3.28 -32.48 18.14
N THR A 192 2.44 -31.83 18.94
CA THR A 192 1.40 -30.92 18.45
C THR A 192 1.73 -29.46 18.78
N LEU A 193 1.76 -28.62 17.75
CA LEU A 193 1.80 -27.17 17.89
C LEU A 193 0.40 -26.64 18.21
N ASN A 194 0.26 -25.91 19.31
CA ASN A 194 -0.97 -25.25 19.70
C ASN A 194 -0.77 -23.74 19.70
N VAL A 195 -1.57 -23.02 18.92
CA VAL A 195 -1.58 -21.57 18.93
C VAL A 195 -2.26 -21.06 20.20
N SER A 196 -1.55 -20.26 21.01
CA SER A 196 -2.14 -19.60 22.17
C SER A 196 -2.72 -18.23 21.82
N SER A 197 -1.94 -17.38 21.16
CA SER A 197 -2.35 -16.02 20.83
C SER A 197 -1.53 -15.41 19.69
N PHE A 198 -2.10 -14.39 19.05
CA PHE A 198 -1.40 -13.53 18.10
C PHE A 198 -1.57 -12.06 18.51
N ARG A 199 -0.63 -11.59 19.32
CA ARG A 199 -0.68 -10.28 19.98
C ARG A 199 -0.11 -9.18 19.06
N LYS A 200 -0.55 -7.96 19.32
CA LYS A 200 -0.16 -6.74 18.58
C LYS A 200 0.03 -5.55 19.51
N ASP A 201 0.30 -5.83 20.79
CA ASP A 201 0.30 -4.85 21.88
C ASP A 201 1.35 -3.77 21.64
N ASN A 202 2.55 -4.18 21.20
CA ASN A 202 3.67 -3.30 20.86
C ASN A 202 3.85 -3.08 19.35
N PHE A 203 2.76 -3.16 18.56
CA PHE A 203 2.85 -3.00 17.11
C PHE A 203 3.16 -1.55 16.68
N GLU A 204 4.27 -1.37 15.97
CA GLU A 204 4.66 -0.10 15.37
C GLU A 204 3.87 0.17 14.08
N LYS A 205 3.31 1.39 13.99
CA LYS A 205 2.54 1.80 12.83
C LYS A 205 3.44 2.01 11.60
N ASN A 206 3.18 1.26 10.54
CA ASN A 206 3.89 1.42 9.27
C ASN A 206 3.34 2.62 8.45
N VAL A 207 4.24 3.26 7.67
CA VAL A 207 3.96 4.44 6.82
C VAL A 207 3.18 4.08 5.55
N LEU A 208 3.39 2.90 4.99
CA LEU A 208 2.76 2.43 3.74
C LEU A 208 1.58 1.49 4.01
N TRP A 209 1.66 0.68 5.07
CA TRP A 209 0.72 -0.39 5.36
C TRP A 209 -0.07 -0.15 6.63
N VAL A 210 -1.35 -0.50 6.61
CA VAL A 210 -2.27 -0.49 7.75
C VAL A 210 -2.60 -1.93 8.10
N LEU A 211 -2.25 -2.34 9.32
CA LEU A 211 -2.70 -3.61 9.89
C LEU A 211 -4.21 -3.54 10.17
N ARG A 212 -4.99 -4.44 9.57
CA ARG A 212 -6.45 -4.50 9.75
C ARG A 212 -6.86 -5.56 10.75
N LYS A 213 -6.52 -6.81 10.46
CA LYS A 213 -6.96 -7.98 11.23
C LYS A 213 -5.78 -8.93 11.43
N THR A 214 -5.76 -9.57 12.59
CA THR A 214 -4.88 -10.68 12.91
C THR A 214 -5.77 -11.88 13.20
N TYR A 215 -5.35 -13.06 12.74
CA TYR A 215 -6.06 -14.31 12.96
C TYR A 215 -5.05 -15.41 13.17
N SER A 216 -5.35 -16.36 14.04
CA SER A 216 -4.42 -17.43 14.38
C SER A 216 -5.17 -18.72 14.67
N GLU A 217 -4.69 -19.83 14.11
CA GLU A 217 -5.33 -21.14 14.22
C GLU A 217 -4.30 -22.27 14.21
N THR A 218 -4.62 -23.36 14.92
CA THR A 218 -3.92 -24.63 14.78
C THR A 218 -4.59 -25.45 13.69
N LEU A 219 -3.82 -25.95 12.72
CA LEU A 219 -4.29 -26.80 11.64
C LEU A 219 -3.65 -28.18 11.71
N TYR A 220 -4.41 -29.19 11.33
CA TYR A 220 -3.95 -30.58 11.23
C TYR A 220 -4.07 -31.03 9.78
N HIS A 221 -2.95 -31.41 9.16
CA HIS A 221 -2.92 -31.88 7.78
C HIS A 221 -1.83 -32.94 7.60
N ASP A 222 -2.17 -34.04 6.91
CA ASP A 222 -1.26 -35.15 6.62
C ASP A 222 -0.48 -35.66 7.86
N SER A 223 -1.19 -35.85 8.97
CA SER A 223 -0.60 -36.27 10.26
C SER A 223 0.48 -35.33 10.79
N LYS A 224 0.48 -34.06 10.39
CA LYS A 224 1.34 -32.99 10.93
C LYS A 224 0.48 -31.87 11.52
N SER A 225 1.01 -31.23 12.54
CA SER A 225 0.42 -30.03 13.13
C SER A 225 1.07 -28.78 12.53
N TYR A 226 0.27 -27.77 12.22
CA TYR A 226 0.70 -26.49 11.70
C TYR A 226 0.13 -25.36 12.55
N ALA A 227 0.95 -24.39 12.91
CA ALA A 227 0.49 -23.15 13.50
C ALA A 227 0.43 -22.07 12.42
N LYS A 228 -0.78 -21.57 12.13
CA LYS A 228 -1.02 -20.56 11.10
C LYS A 228 -1.34 -19.22 11.74
N PHE A 229 -0.51 -18.22 11.44
CA PHE A 229 -0.69 -16.84 11.86
C PHE A 229 -0.95 -15.98 10.63
N GLN A 230 -2.14 -15.41 10.54
CA GLN A 230 -2.60 -14.66 9.38
C GLN A 230 -2.73 -13.18 9.72
N ILE A 231 -2.19 -12.33 8.85
CA ILE A 231 -2.30 -10.88 8.91
C ILE A 231 -3.00 -10.35 7.67
N THR A 232 -3.96 -9.46 7.89
CA THR A 232 -4.61 -8.70 6.82
C THR A 232 -4.07 -7.28 6.84
N ILE A 233 -3.40 -6.88 5.77
CA ILE A 233 -2.80 -5.55 5.61
C ILE A 233 -3.49 -4.80 4.47
N ARG A 234 -3.58 -3.48 4.59
CA ARG A 234 -4.14 -2.60 3.56
C ARG A 234 -3.17 -1.47 3.25
N ARG A 235 -3.07 -1.08 1.98
CA ARG A 235 -2.24 0.05 1.56
C ARG A 235 -2.83 1.39 2.02
N ARG A 236 -1.99 2.32 2.48
CA ARG A 236 -2.43 3.69 2.84
C ARG A 236 -2.76 4.50 1.58
N ALA A 237 -4.03 4.90 1.47
CA ALA A 237 -4.58 5.52 0.27
C ALA A 237 -4.13 6.98 0.01
N THR A 238 -3.76 7.74 1.04
CA THR A 238 -3.65 9.22 0.96
C THR A 238 -2.69 9.71 -0.12
N ASN A 239 -1.53 9.07 -0.26
CA ASN A 239 -0.54 9.46 -1.27
C ASN A 239 -0.92 8.95 -2.66
N TYR A 240 -1.62 7.82 -2.75
CA TYR A 240 -1.94 7.19 -4.03
C TYR A 240 -3.11 7.86 -4.76
N VAL A 241 -4.08 8.43 -4.03
CA VAL A 241 -5.17 9.21 -4.65
C VAL A 241 -4.60 10.42 -5.39
N ILE A 242 -3.69 11.17 -4.75
CA ILE A 242 -3.10 12.38 -5.33
C ILE A 242 -2.15 12.05 -6.48
N ASN A 243 -1.34 11.00 -6.35
CA ASN A 243 -0.30 10.69 -7.32
C ASN A 243 -0.78 9.82 -8.49
N TYR A 244 -1.88 9.10 -8.35
CA TYR A 244 -2.38 8.20 -9.39
C TYR A 244 -3.77 8.56 -9.91
N ILE A 245 -4.76 8.71 -9.02
CA ILE A 245 -6.15 8.96 -9.47
C ILE A 245 -6.28 10.34 -10.11
N LEU A 246 -5.69 11.37 -9.50
CA LEU A 246 -5.80 12.74 -9.99
C LEU A 246 -5.15 12.95 -11.38
N PRO A 247 -3.89 12.52 -11.65
CA PRO A 247 -3.29 12.68 -12.98
C PRO A 247 -4.06 11.94 -14.07
N VAL A 248 -4.57 10.75 -13.79
CA VAL A 248 -5.34 9.98 -14.80
C VAL A 248 -6.66 10.66 -15.11
N ALA A 249 -7.38 11.16 -14.09
CA ALA A 249 -8.61 11.91 -14.29
C ALA A 249 -8.40 13.17 -15.15
N ILE A 250 -7.25 13.85 -14.97
CA ILE A 250 -6.87 14.99 -15.81
C ILE A 250 -6.56 14.54 -17.24
N LEU A 251 -5.78 13.47 -17.43
CA LEU A 251 -5.45 12.96 -18.75
C LEU A 251 -6.68 12.48 -19.55
N SER A 252 -7.57 11.72 -18.91
CA SER A 252 -8.83 11.26 -19.53
C SER A 252 -9.75 12.44 -19.85
N GLY A 253 -9.79 13.45 -18.98
CA GLY A 253 -10.58 14.66 -19.20
C GLY A 253 -10.06 15.52 -20.34
N LEU A 254 -8.73 15.63 -20.51
CA LEU A 254 -8.11 16.44 -21.56
C LEU A 254 -8.29 15.84 -22.96
N ASN A 255 -8.24 14.51 -23.11
CA ASN A 255 -8.27 13.83 -24.40
C ASN A 255 -9.35 14.36 -25.40
N PRO A 256 -10.64 14.47 -25.03
CA PRO A 256 -11.68 14.93 -25.95
C PRO A 256 -11.55 16.41 -26.35
N PHE A 257 -10.84 17.25 -25.59
CA PHE A 257 -10.71 18.70 -25.87
C PHE A 257 -10.03 19.00 -27.21
N VAL A 258 -9.38 18.02 -27.85
CA VAL A 258 -8.83 18.16 -29.20
C VAL A 258 -9.89 18.63 -30.22
N PHE A 259 -11.15 18.21 -30.06
CA PHE A 259 -12.24 18.59 -30.97
C PHE A 259 -12.75 20.02 -30.75
N ILE A 260 -12.49 20.61 -29.57
CA ILE A 260 -12.77 22.03 -29.31
C ILE A 260 -11.71 22.92 -29.97
N LEU A 261 -10.47 22.42 -30.11
CA LEU A 261 -9.40 23.18 -30.73
C LEU A 261 -9.76 23.55 -32.18
N THR A 262 -9.61 24.81 -32.54
CA THR A 262 -10.00 25.30 -33.87
C THR A 262 -9.14 24.66 -34.97
N ARG A 263 -9.78 24.30 -36.09
CA ARG A 263 -9.14 23.69 -37.27
C ARG A 263 -7.94 24.48 -37.85
N TYR A 264 -7.91 25.79 -37.67
CA TYR A 264 -6.85 26.66 -38.20
C TYR A 264 -5.54 26.62 -37.41
N SER A 265 -5.52 26.02 -36.22
CA SER A 265 -4.33 26.04 -35.36
C SER A 265 -3.21 25.11 -35.85
N GLY A 266 -3.51 24.09 -36.67
CA GLY A 266 -2.54 23.04 -37.02
C GLY A 266 -2.12 22.10 -35.87
N GLU A 267 -2.33 22.50 -34.62
CA GLU A 267 -1.87 21.80 -33.42
C GLU A 267 -2.72 20.58 -33.01
N ARG A 268 -3.84 20.29 -33.69
CA ARG A 268 -4.73 19.17 -33.35
C ARG A 268 -4.02 17.81 -33.32
N ALA A 269 -3.17 17.56 -34.33
CA ALA A 269 -2.43 16.31 -34.42
C ALA A 269 -1.38 16.20 -33.29
N GLY A 270 -0.62 17.27 -33.04
CA GLY A 270 0.39 17.31 -31.98
C GLY A 270 -0.22 17.11 -30.59
N TYR A 271 -1.35 17.76 -30.31
CA TYR A 271 -2.09 17.61 -29.07
C TYR A 271 -2.52 16.15 -28.83
N SER A 272 -3.17 15.53 -29.83
CA SER A 272 -3.70 14.17 -29.71
C SER A 272 -2.59 13.13 -29.51
N VAL A 273 -1.46 13.27 -30.21
CA VAL A 273 -0.28 12.41 -30.02
C VAL A 273 0.33 12.61 -28.63
N THR A 274 0.39 13.85 -28.13
CA THR A 274 0.94 14.15 -26.80
C THR A 274 0.10 13.53 -25.69
N CYS A 275 -1.24 13.63 -25.78
CA CYS A 275 -2.14 12.98 -24.81
C CYS A 275 -2.01 11.45 -24.85
N PHE A 276 -1.97 10.84 -26.04
CA PHE A 276 -1.75 9.40 -26.18
C PHE A 276 -0.42 8.96 -25.56
N LEU A 277 0.67 9.67 -25.86
CA LEU A 277 1.99 9.36 -25.29
C LEU A 277 1.98 9.52 -23.77
N ALA A 278 1.33 10.54 -23.22
CA ALA A 278 1.21 10.74 -21.78
C ALA A 278 0.51 9.56 -21.09
N VAL A 279 -0.57 9.01 -21.68
CA VAL A 279 -1.25 7.82 -21.15
C VAL A 279 -0.34 6.59 -21.21
N VAL A 280 0.39 6.38 -22.32
CA VAL A 280 1.34 5.27 -22.48
C VAL A 280 2.48 5.35 -21.46
N VAL A 281 3.06 6.55 -21.28
CA VAL A 281 4.11 6.78 -20.28
C VAL A 281 3.56 6.54 -18.89
N PHE A 282 2.36 7.04 -18.57
CA PHE A 282 1.75 6.83 -17.27
C PHE A 282 1.53 5.33 -16.99
N MET A 283 0.94 4.60 -17.94
CA MET A 283 0.76 3.15 -17.82
C MET A 283 2.09 2.41 -17.56
N ASN A 284 3.16 2.76 -18.28
CA ASN A 284 4.47 2.12 -18.12
C ASN A 284 5.22 2.55 -16.85
N THR A 285 5.01 3.78 -16.37
CA THR A 285 5.69 4.31 -15.17
C THR A 285 4.98 3.94 -13.89
N THR A 286 3.67 3.66 -13.93
CA THR A 286 2.99 3.14 -12.74
C THR A 286 3.67 1.85 -12.30
N VAL A 287 4.16 1.84 -11.06
CA VAL A 287 4.70 0.65 -10.37
C VAL A 287 3.57 -0.35 -10.05
N ALA A 288 2.41 -0.20 -10.70
CA ALA A 288 1.33 -1.16 -10.57
C ALA A 288 1.90 -2.55 -10.92
N PRO A 289 1.65 -3.56 -10.08
CA PRO A 289 2.25 -4.87 -10.24
C PRO A 289 2.00 -5.36 -11.67
N ARG A 290 3.09 -5.62 -12.40
CA ARG A 290 3.10 -5.99 -13.83
C ARG A 290 2.30 -7.24 -14.18
N GLN A 291 1.71 -7.89 -13.16
CA GLN A 291 0.86 -9.07 -13.26
C GLN A 291 -0.51 -8.82 -13.92
N GLY A 292 -0.80 -7.60 -14.42
CA GLY A 292 -1.85 -7.36 -15.42
C GLY A 292 -3.30 -7.59 -14.96
N ARG A 293 -3.58 -7.52 -13.65
CA ARG A 293 -4.91 -7.86 -13.07
C ARG A 293 -5.55 -6.75 -12.23
N SER A 294 -5.04 -5.52 -12.25
CA SER A 294 -5.63 -4.42 -11.48
C SER A 294 -6.70 -3.66 -12.26
N ILE A 295 -7.73 -3.17 -11.56
CA ILE A 295 -8.80 -2.35 -12.14
C ILE A 295 -8.26 -1.03 -12.73
N LEU A 296 -7.23 -0.46 -12.11
CA LEU A 296 -6.51 0.70 -12.65
C LEU A 296 -5.90 0.40 -14.04
N MET A 297 -5.30 -0.78 -14.21
CA MET A 297 -4.70 -1.16 -15.49
C MET A 297 -5.75 -1.38 -16.58
N TYR A 298 -6.90 -1.99 -16.25
CA TYR A 298 -8.03 -2.11 -17.17
C TYR A 298 -8.57 -0.74 -17.57
N TYR A 299 -8.71 0.18 -16.61
CA TYR A 299 -9.13 1.55 -16.86
C TYR A 299 -8.15 2.29 -17.77
N LEU A 300 -6.84 2.27 -17.47
CA LEU A 300 -5.80 2.88 -18.31
C LEU A 300 -5.76 2.29 -19.72
N THR A 301 -5.95 0.97 -19.85
CA THR A 301 -6.04 0.30 -21.17
C THR A 301 -7.25 0.80 -21.96
N GLY A 302 -8.39 0.99 -21.30
CA GLY A 302 -9.56 1.62 -21.90
C GLY A 302 -9.26 3.03 -22.41
N VAL A 303 -8.63 3.88 -21.58
CA VAL A 303 -8.22 5.24 -21.95
C VAL A 303 -7.22 5.24 -23.12
N MET A 304 -6.31 4.27 -23.19
CA MET A 304 -5.40 4.14 -24.34
C MET A 304 -6.13 3.80 -25.63
N ILE A 305 -7.09 2.87 -25.58
CA ILE A 305 -7.87 2.47 -26.76
C ILE A 305 -8.71 3.66 -27.25
N THR A 306 -9.40 4.37 -26.35
CA THR A 306 -10.15 5.58 -26.72
C THR A 306 -9.24 6.67 -27.28
N SER A 307 -8.06 6.89 -26.68
CA SER A 307 -7.05 7.82 -27.20
C SER A 307 -6.64 7.49 -28.64
N ALA A 308 -6.41 6.20 -28.94
CA ALA A 308 -6.07 5.76 -30.29
C ALA A 308 -7.23 5.99 -31.28
N VAL A 309 -8.47 5.74 -30.86
CA VAL A 309 -9.67 6.02 -31.68
C VAL A 309 -9.85 7.53 -31.90
N ILE A 310 -9.56 8.37 -30.89
CA ILE A 310 -9.56 9.82 -31.02
C ILE A 310 -8.52 10.28 -32.05
N ILE A 311 -7.31 9.72 -32.06
CA ILE A 311 -6.29 10.02 -33.09
C ILE A 311 -6.84 9.72 -34.50
N LEU A 312 -7.48 8.57 -34.69
CA LEU A 312 -8.09 8.20 -35.98
C LEU A 312 -9.22 9.17 -36.38
N ALA A 313 -10.07 9.57 -35.43
CA ALA A 313 -11.12 10.57 -35.65
C ALA A 313 -10.54 11.96 -35.97
N VAL A 314 -9.44 12.36 -35.32
CA VAL A 314 -8.71 13.60 -35.64
C VAL A 314 -8.13 13.52 -37.06
N CYS A 315 -7.49 12.41 -37.44
CA CYS A 315 -7.02 12.22 -38.82
C CYS A 315 -8.16 12.32 -39.83
N PHE A 316 -9.32 11.73 -39.54
CA PHE A 316 -10.50 11.83 -40.39
C PHE A 316 -11.01 13.27 -40.54
N THR A 317 -11.16 14.00 -39.43
CA THR A 317 -11.58 15.42 -39.45
C THR A 317 -10.57 16.31 -40.16
N LEU A 318 -9.26 16.06 -40.01
CA LEU A 318 -8.20 16.75 -40.74
C LEU A 318 -8.28 16.49 -42.25
N VAL A 319 -8.54 15.24 -42.68
CA VAL A 319 -8.73 14.91 -44.10
C VAL A 319 -9.96 15.62 -44.68
N ILE A 320 -11.07 15.68 -43.95
CA ILE A 320 -12.26 16.45 -44.36
C ILE A 320 -11.90 17.93 -44.51
N ASN A 321 -11.26 18.52 -43.51
CA ASN A 321 -10.88 19.94 -43.53
C ASN A 321 -9.93 20.25 -44.69
N ARG A 322 -8.95 19.38 -44.97
CA ARG A 322 -8.05 19.55 -46.11
C ARG A 322 -8.79 19.50 -47.45
N LYS A 323 -9.78 18.61 -47.59
CA LYS A 323 -10.61 18.55 -48.81
C LYS A 323 -11.46 19.80 -49.00
N ILE A 324 -11.97 20.38 -47.91
CA ILE A 324 -12.70 21.65 -47.94
C ILE A 324 -11.75 22.78 -48.37
N GLU A 325 -10.58 22.90 -47.75
CA GLU A 325 -9.56 23.90 -48.13
C GLU A 325 -9.06 23.76 -49.57
N GLU A 326 -8.88 22.53 -50.06
CA GLU A 326 -8.47 22.29 -51.44
C GLU A 326 -9.57 22.74 -52.43
N LYS A 327 -10.84 22.62 -52.05
CA LYS A 327 -11.97 23.12 -52.83
C LYS A 327 -12.02 24.65 -52.82
N GLU A 328 -11.79 25.28 -51.66
CA GLU A 328 -11.65 26.75 -51.53
C GLU A 328 -10.47 27.31 -52.34
N ARG A 329 -9.36 26.57 -52.44
CA ARG A 329 -8.18 27.00 -53.22
C ARG A 329 -8.40 26.87 -54.73
N LYS A 330 -9.15 25.85 -55.18
CA LYS A 330 -9.48 25.63 -56.60
C LYS A 330 -10.54 26.59 -57.13
N SER A 331 -11.38 27.16 -56.28
CA SER A 331 -12.37 28.17 -56.68
C SER A 331 -11.77 29.55 -57.03
N GLY A 332 -10.51 29.82 -56.66
CA GLY A 332 -9.66 30.88 -57.22
C GLY A 332 -10.13 32.34 -57.02
N PRO A 333 -9.22 33.32 -56.94
CA PRO A 333 -9.59 34.72 -56.88
C PRO A 333 -10.04 35.21 -58.25
N CYS A 334 -11.32 35.51 -58.41
CA CYS A 334 -11.81 36.19 -59.61
C CYS A 334 -11.35 37.66 -59.64
N CYS A 335 -10.60 37.99 -60.71
CA CYS A 335 -10.39 39.29 -61.35
C CYS A 335 -9.80 40.45 -60.52
N CYS A 336 -8.47 40.59 -60.60
CA CYS A 336 -7.75 41.86 -60.42
C CYS A 336 -7.83 42.82 -61.64
N ASN A 337 -8.84 42.72 -62.52
CA ASN A 337 -8.93 43.55 -63.74
C ASN A 337 -10.07 44.59 -63.75
N CYS A 338 -10.66 44.91 -62.60
CA CYS A 338 -11.64 46.01 -62.50
C CYS A 338 -11.08 47.16 -61.66
N PHE A 339 -10.10 47.88 -62.19
CA PHE A 339 -9.78 49.25 -61.76
C PHE A 339 -9.39 50.08 -63.00
N PRO A 340 -10.33 50.77 -63.66
CA PRO A 340 -10.03 52.05 -64.26
C PRO A 340 -10.25 53.13 -63.20
N ASN A 341 -9.19 53.87 -62.90
CA ASN A 341 -9.15 55.26 -62.41
C ASN A 341 -10.22 55.71 -61.42
N GLN A 342 -9.84 55.84 -60.15
CA GLN A 342 -10.04 57.09 -59.39
C GLN A 342 -9.29 56.99 -58.05
N VAL A 343 -8.10 57.58 -58.02
CA VAL A 343 -7.43 58.03 -56.80
C VAL A 343 -8.02 59.40 -56.51
N GLU A 344 -8.71 59.55 -55.39
CA GLU A 344 -8.81 60.82 -54.68
C GLU A 344 -9.17 60.55 -53.20
N ASP A 345 -8.19 60.87 -52.35
CA ASP A 345 -8.23 61.34 -50.97
C ASP A 345 -9.22 60.73 -49.96
N ILE A 346 -8.68 60.28 -48.82
CA ILE A 346 -9.06 60.77 -47.49
C ILE A 346 -7.94 60.41 -46.48
N SER A 347 -7.65 61.41 -45.66
CA SER A 347 -6.53 61.64 -44.75
C SER A 347 -6.47 60.75 -43.49
N ILE A 348 -5.24 60.52 -43.05
CA ILE A 348 -4.88 59.98 -41.71
C ILE A 348 -4.75 61.17 -40.74
N PRO A 349 -5.33 61.12 -39.53
CA PRO A 349 -4.83 61.90 -38.40
C PRO A 349 -3.98 61.02 -37.48
N ASN A 350 -2.76 61.48 -37.23
CA ASN A 350 -1.82 60.99 -36.22
C ASN A 350 -2.09 61.62 -34.84
N GLN A 351 -1.52 60.95 -33.83
CA GLN A 351 -1.09 61.37 -32.47
C GLN A 351 -1.81 60.57 -31.37
N GLN A 352 -1.12 59.63 -30.68
CA GLN A 352 -0.19 59.85 -29.55
C GLN A 352 -0.93 60.61 -28.43
N GLU A 353 -1.11 60.16 -27.19
CA GLU A 353 -0.35 59.33 -26.23
C GLU A 353 -1.33 59.17 -25.02
N GLN A 354 -1.50 58.07 -24.27
CA GLN A 354 -0.65 57.62 -23.16
C GLN A 354 -1.36 56.47 -22.40
N ASN A 355 -0.61 55.40 -22.12
CA ASN A 355 -0.57 54.56 -20.93
C ASN A 355 -1.87 54.09 -20.24
N ASN A 356 -2.20 52.81 -20.44
CA ASN A 356 -2.44 51.88 -19.32
C ASN A 356 -2.11 50.43 -19.74
N TYR A 357 -1.42 49.70 -18.86
CA TYR A 357 -1.07 48.29 -19.03
C TYR A 357 -2.30 47.41 -19.31
N PRO A 358 -2.20 46.34 -20.12
CA PRO A 358 -3.34 45.49 -20.44
C PRO A 358 -3.76 44.65 -19.23
N PRO A 359 -5.06 44.39 -19.01
CA PRO A 359 -5.48 43.51 -17.93
C PRO A 359 -5.05 42.07 -18.25
N ARG A 360 -4.41 41.38 -17.30
CA ARG A 360 -4.16 39.92 -17.40
C ARG A 360 -5.40 39.15 -16.94
N GLY A 361 -5.74 38.09 -17.66
CA GLY A 361 -6.86 37.19 -17.36
C GLY A 361 -7.98 37.21 -18.40
N ILE A 362 -9.15 36.69 -18.03
CA ILE A 362 -10.34 36.44 -18.91
C ILE A 362 -10.80 37.72 -19.65
N GLN A 363 -10.50 38.91 -19.12
CA GLN A 363 -10.77 40.20 -19.78
C GLN A 363 -9.90 40.49 -21.02
N ALA A 364 -8.67 39.94 -21.11
CA ALA A 364 -7.86 40.03 -22.34
C ALA A 364 -8.39 39.10 -23.45
N LEU A 365 -9.01 37.97 -23.06
CA LEU A 365 -9.68 37.07 -24.00
C LEU A 365 -10.95 37.73 -24.55
N ALA A 366 -11.72 38.43 -23.70
CA ALA A 366 -12.88 39.21 -24.12
C ALA A 366 -12.50 40.39 -25.04
N TYR A 367 -11.38 41.06 -24.78
CA TYR A 367 -10.87 42.14 -25.63
C TYR A 367 -10.33 41.62 -26.99
N ARG A 368 -9.68 40.45 -27.01
CA ARG A 368 -9.29 39.77 -28.26
C ARG A 368 -10.50 39.24 -29.04
N LEU A 369 -11.50 38.69 -28.36
CA LEU A 369 -12.78 38.28 -28.96
C LEU A 369 -13.54 39.48 -29.54
N PHE A 370 -13.53 40.63 -28.86
CA PHE A 370 -14.12 41.88 -29.34
C PHE A 370 -13.37 42.46 -30.55
N TYR A 371 -12.03 42.38 -30.59
CA TYR A 371 -11.24 42.79 -31.76
C TYR A 371 -11.42 41.86 -32.97
N ILE A 372 -11.58 40.55 -32.74
CA ILE A 372 -11.93 39.56 -33.79
C ILE A 372 -13.34 39.82 -34.33
N LEU A 373 -14.27 40.28 -33.49
CA LEU A 373 -15.61 40.72 -33.89
C LEU A 373 -15.63 42.08 -34.63
N LEU A 374 -14.67 42.98 -34.36
CA LEU A 374 -14.60 44.30 -35.02
C LEU A 374 -13.89 44.27 -36.37
N MET A 375 -12.96 43.34 -36.59
CA MET A 375 -12.36 43.08 -37.92
C MET A 375 -13.34 42.40 -38.90
N CYS A 376 -14.58 42.11 -38.47
CA CYS A 376 -15.69 41.70 -39.34
C CYS A 376 -16.41 42.86 -40.05
N MET A 377 -15.96 44.12 -39.96
CA MET A 377 -16.42 45.12 -40.93
C MET A 377 -15.73 44.92 -42.28
N PRO A 378 -16.49 44.84 -43.39
CA PRO A 378 -15.93 44.50 -44.67
C PRO A 378 -15.13 45.70 -45.19
N MET A 379 -13.79 45.60 -45.18
CA MET A 379 -13.03 46.33 -46.20
C MET A 379 -13.51 45.81 -47.55
N LYS A 380 -14.17 46.70 -48.31
CA LYS A 380 -14.66 46.44 -49.66
C LYS A 380 -13.48 46.12 -50.57
N CYS A 381 -13.13 44.84 -50.68
CA CYS A 381 -12.44 44.32 -51.84
C CYS A 381 -13.17 43.06 -52.32
N CYS A 382 -13.71 43.18 -53.53
CA CYS A 382 -14.30 42.16 -54.39
C CYS A 382 -15.45 41.32 -53.80
N ARG A 383 -16.66 41.76 -54.13
CA ARG A 383 -17.93 41.03 -53.99
C ARG A 383 -17.94 39.81 -54.93
N HIS A 384 -17.46 38.66 -54.46
CA HIS A 384 -17.88 37.36 -54.98
C HIS A 384 -18.86 36.73 -53.98
N PRO A 385 -19.98 36.14 -54.42
CA PRO A 385 -20.85 35.40 -53.53
C PRO A 385 -20.06 34.16 -53.07
N ILE A 386 -19.77 34.07 -51.78
CA ILE A 386 -19.41 32.78 -51.17
C ILE A 386 -20.58 31.85 -51.52
N GLU A 387 -20.32 30.81 -52.31
CA GLU A 387 -21.36 29.84 -52.66
C GLU A 387 -21.94 29.27 -51.35
N LEU A 388 -23.28 29.28 -51.23
CA LEU A 388 -24.03 28.74 -50.08
C LEU A 388 -23.63 27.29 -49.74
N SER A 389 -23.03 26.58 -50.70
CA SER A 389 -22.50 25.23 -50.60
C SER A 389 -21.26 25.13 -49.68
N GLU A 390 -20.38 26.16 -49.64
CA GLU A 390 -19.14 26.16 -48.86
C GLU A 390 -19.37 26.50 -47.38
N LEU A 391 -20.26 27.46 -47.11
CA LEU A 391 -20.71 27.75 -45.74
C LEU A 391 -21.31 26.50 -45.09
N ARG A 392 -21.98 25.65 -45.88
CA ARG A 392 -22.59 24.40 -45.44
C ARG A 392 -21.55 23.36 -44.99
N TRP A 393 -20.41 23.21 -45.68
CA TRP A 393 -19.38 22.23 -45.31
C TRP A 393 -18.63 22.62 -44.03
N ILE A 394 -18.42 23.91 -43.80
CA ILE A 394 -17.85 24.42 -42.53
C ILE A 394 -18.79 24.12 -41.35
N HIS A 395 -20.09 24.34 -41.53
CA HIS A 395 -21.08 23.97 -40.52
C HIS A 395 -21.09 22.46 -40.26
N VAL A 396 -21.01 21.63 -41.32
CA VAL A 396 -20.94 20.17 -41.18
C VAL A 396 -19.68 19.75 -40.39
N ALA A 397 -18.51 20.31 -40.69
CA ALA A 397 -17.28 20.01 -39.95
C ALA A 397 -17.40 20.39 -38.46
N ASN A 398 -17.96 21.56 -38.14
CA ASN A 398 -18.19 21.98 -36.76
C ASN A 398 -19.20 21.06 -36.04
N ILE A 399 -20.27 20.62 -36.71
CA ILE A 399 -21.25 19.69 -36.14
C ILE A 399 -20.58 18.34 -35.85
N VAL A 400 -19.72 17.85 -36.75
CA VAL A 400 -18.96 16.60 -36.54
C VAL A 400 -18.02 16.73 -35.34
N ASP A 401 -17.25 17.81 -35.25
CA ASP A 401 -16.35 18.06 -34.13
C ASP A 401 -17.10 18.14 -32.79
N ILE A 402 -18.21 18.89 -32.72
CA ILE A 402 -19.03 18.98 -31.51
C ILE A 402 -19.63 17.62 -31.15
N SER A 403 -20.08 16.86 -32.15
CA SER A 403 -20.68 15.53 -31.95
C SER A 403 -19.64 14.53 -31.43
N PHE A 404 -18.42 14.52 -32.00
CA PHE A 404 -17.31 13.71 -31.50
C PHE A 404 -16.86 14.15 -30.11
N PHE A 405 -16.79 15.46 -29.84
CA PHE A 405 -16.51 15.96 -28.50
C PHE A 405 -17.50 15.41 -27.47
N ILE A 406 -18.81 15.57 -27.70
CA ILE A 406 -19.85 15.11 -26.78
C ILE A 406 -19.77 13.59 -26.59
N PHE A 407 -19.59 12.83 -27.67
CA PHE A 407 -19.50 11.38 -27.63
C PHE A 407 -18.30 10.91 -26.80
N PHE A 408 -17.09 11.34 -27.15
CA PHE A 408 -15.87 10.90 -26.46
C PHE A 408 -15.79 11.42 -25.02
N PHE A 409 -16.23 12.65 -24.77
CA PHE A 409 -16.28 13.18 -23.41
C PHE A 409 -17.25 12.41 -22.53
N SER A 410 -18.45 12.09 -23.04
CA SER A 410 -19.42 11.28 -22.30
C SER A 410 -18.89 9.87 -22.05
N PHE A 411 -18.23 9.27 -23.03
CA PHE A 411 -17.64 7.93 -22.90
C PHE A 411 -16.53 7.89 -21.84
N GLU A 412 -15.56 8.81 -21.91
CA GLU A 412 -14.47 8.92 -20.92
C GLU A 412 -15.00 9.22 -19.51
N PHE A 413 -16.00 10.09 -19.40
CA PHE A 413 -16.63 10.41 -18.13
C PHE A 413 -17.34 9.18 -17.53
N LEU A 414 -18.11 8.44 -18.33
CA LEU A 414 -18.76 7.20 -17.88
C LEU A 414 -17.74 6.14 -17.46
N GLN A 415 -16.65 6.00 -18.21
CA GLN A 415 -15.56 5.08 -17.89
C GLN A 415 -14.89 5.46 -16.55
N PHE A 416 -14.65 6.74 -16.30
CA PHE A 416 -14.11 7.23 -15.04
C PHE A 416 -15.08 7.02 -13.87
N ILE A 417 -16.38 7.30 -14.06
CA ILE A 417 -17.40 7.05 -13.04
C ILE A 417 -17.48 5.57 -12.69
N PHE A 418 -17.46 4.68 -13.70
CA PHE A 418 -17.45 3.23 -13.47
C PHE A 418 -16.22 2.78 -12.66
N TYR A 419 -15.04 3.31 -12.99
CA TYR A 419 -13.82 3.07 -12.22
C TYR A 419 -13.96 3.49 -10.75
N ILE A 420 -14.50 4.68 -10.48
CA ILE A 420 -14.71 5.18 -9.12
C ILE A 420 -15.76 4.35 -8.36
N ILE A 421 -16.84 3.92 -9.02
CA ILE A 421 -17.87 3.08 -8.39
C ILE A 421 -17.26 1.74 -7.94
N ILE A 422 -16.45 1.09 -8.76
CA ILE A 422 -15.79 -0.17 -8.39
C ILE A 422 -14.87 0.03 -7.17
N LEU A 423 -14.11 1.13 -7.14
CA LEU A 423 -13.27 1.45 -5.98
C LEU A 423 -14.09 1.75 -4.72
N ALA A 424 -15.26 2.39 -4.86
CA ALA A 424 -16.14 2.69 -3.75
C ALA A 424 -16.79 1.42 -3.16
N GLN A 425 -17.16 0.45 -4.01
CA GLN A 425 -17.74 -0.83 -3.57
C GLN A 425 -16.78 -1.62 -2.66
N GLN A 426 -15.48 -1.57 -2.92
CA GLN A 426 -14.48 -2.20 -2.06
C GLN A 426 -14.47 -1.58 -0.66
N ASN A 427 -14.57 -0.25 -0.56
CA ASN A 427 -14.61 0.42 0.75
C ASN A 427 -15.91 0.13 1.51
N SER A 428 -17.05 -0.01 0.83
CA SER A 428 -18.33 -0.32 1.49
C SER A 428 -18.39 -1.77 2.00
N ALA A 429 -17.97 -2.74 1.17
CA ALA A 429 -17.88 -4.15 1.59
C ALA A 429 -16.90 -4.35 2.76
N GLU A 430 -15.86 -3.51 2.84
CA GLU A 430 -14.92 -3.49 3.97
C GLU A 430 -15.54 -2.95 5.26
N THR A 431 -16.45 -1.97 5.17
CA THR A 431 -17.09 -1.36 6.36
C THR A 431 -18.06 -2.34 7.00
N GLU A 432 -18.88 -3.03 6.18
CA GLU A 432 -19.81 -4.06 6.66
C GLU A 432 -19.08 -5.26 7.33
N MET A 433 -17.90 -5.66 6.82
CA MET A 433 -17.08 -6.72 7.44
C MET A 433 -16.34 -6.30 8.72
N LEU A 434 -16.19 -5.00 8.98
CA LEU A 434 -15.66 -4.49 10.25
C LEU A 434 -16.77 -4.44 11.31
N ASP A 435 -17.97 -4.02 10.93
CA ASP A 435 -19.13 -3.95 11.83
C ASP A 435 -19.61 -5.34 12.28
N LEU A 436 -19.60 -6.34 11.39
CA LEU A 436 -19.90 -7.74 11.73
C LEU A 436 -18.83 -8.38 12.63
N GLY A 437 -17.58 -7.90 12.57
CA GLY A 437 -16.50 -8.38 13.44
C GLY A 437 -16.60 -7.86 14.87
N HIS A 438 -17.24 -6.71 15.08
CA HIS A 438 -17.50 -6.15 16.41
C HIS A 438 -18.71 -6.78 17.12
N LEU A 439 -19.60 -7.44 16.38
CA LEU A 439 -20.76 -8.14 16.95
C LEU A 439 -20.45 -9.58 17.39
N ASN A 440 -19.31 -10.14 16.97
CA ASN A 440 -18.88 -11.52 17.28
C ASN A 440 -17.61 -11.58 18.16
N ALA A 441 -17.18 -10.46 18.74
CA ALA A 441 -16.03 -10.37 19.64
C ALA A 441 -16.47 -10.20 21.10
#